data_AF-A0A2K3MTK8-F1
#
_entry.id   AF-A0A2K3MTK8-F1
#
_cell.length_a   1.000
_cell.length_b   1.000
_cell.length_c   1.000
_cell.angle_alpha   90.00
_cell.angle_beta   90.00
_cell.angle_gamma   90.00
#
_symmetry.space_group_name_H-M   'P 1'
#
loop_
_entity.id
_entity.type
_entity.pdbx_description
1 polymer ?
#
loop_
_entity_poly.entity_id
_entity_poly.type
_entity_poly.pdbx_seq_one_letter_code
_entity_poly.pdbx_strand_id
1 'polypeptide(L)'
;MQCHVLYGSDIARDLQNLLEVDDIALIMNSKHRPRCIIEFISQSIRLLKLEDSRRNVLESKITCFHEGIGLCEQLMGIPIPLSYTRLTSRFLVLWHLTLPIILWDDCHWVVVPATFISAASLFCIEEVGVLIEDPFPMLALNDLCQKAQKDIEEAIATENVIHAHLVAKRNYHSKEHSPNGWPNS
;
A
#
# COMPACT_ATOMS: atom_id res chain seq x y z
N MET A 1 4.14 5.04 3.60
CA MET A 1 4.34 4.65 2.18
C MET A 1 3.67 5.63 1.21
N GLN A 2 2.54 6.23 1.57
CA GLN A 2 1.79 7.20 0.74
C GLN A 2 2.63 8.41 0.27
N CYS A 3 3.49 8.98 1.11
CA CYS A 3 4.11 10.27 0.80
C CYS A 3 5.50 10.23 0.15
N HIS A 4 6.09 9.05 -0.05
CA HIS A 4 7.27 8.93 -0.92
C HIS A 4 6.85 8.75 -2.40
N VAL A 5 5.60 8.33 -2.64
CA VAL A 5 5.08 7.97 -3.97
C VAL A 5 4.10 9.01 -4.49
N LEU A 6 3.23 9.57 -3.64
CA LEU A 6 2.35 10.68 -4.00
C LEU A 6 3.01 12.00 -3.60
N TYR A 7 3.54 12.67 -4.61
CA TYR A 7 4.02 14.05 -4.59
C TYR A 7 2.92 14.96 -3.98
N GLY A 8 3.00 15.25 -2.67
CA GLY A 8 2.20 16.32 -2.04
C GLY A 8 1.28 15.99 -0.86
N SER A 9 1.24 14.75 -0.32
CA SER A 9 0.48 14.50 0.92
C SER A 9 1.32 14.84 2.16
N ASP A 10 0.78 15.71 3.02
CA ASP A 10 1.48 16.35 4.15
C ASP A 10 1.67 15.33 5.30
N ILE A 11 2.77 14.55 5.24
CA ILE A 11 3.14 13.49 6.21
C ILE A 11 2.95 13.93 7.65
N ALA A 12 3.31 15.20 7.92
CA ALA A 12 3.27 15.77 9.25
C ALA A 12 1.85 15.70 9.84
N ARG A 13 0.80 15.92 9.04
CA ARG A 13 -0.60 15.95 9.53
C ARG A 13 -1.13 14.56 9.87
N ASP A 14 -0.81 13.56 9.04
CA ASP A 14 -1.23 12.18 9.30
C ASP A 14 -0.51 11.61 10.54
N LEU A 15 0.76 11.97 10.71
CA LEU A 15 1.57 11.52 11.85
C LEU A 15 1.26 12.28 13.15
N GLN A 16 0.74 13.51 13.06
CA GLN A 16 0.36 14.34 14.22
C GLN A 16 -0.72 13.71 15.09
N ASN A 17 -1.56 12.84 14.52
CA ASN A 17 -2.61 12.12 15.24
C ASN A 17 -2.11 10.81 15.89
N LEU A 18 -0.94 10.30 15.48
CA LEU A 18 -0.41 9.01 15.94
C LEU A 18 0.83 9.13 16.85
N LEU A 19 1.61 10.20 16.72
CA LEU A 19 2.91 10.33 17.37
C LEU A 19 3.08 11.69 18.06
N GLU A 20 3.93 11.72 19.09
CA GLU A 20 4.24 12.94 19.83
C GLU A 20 5.11 13.88 18.99
N VAL A 21 5.01 15.19 19.23
CA VAL A 21 5.54 16.25 18.34
C VAL A 21 7.07 16.17 18.20
N ASP A 22 7.79 15.74 19.24
CA ASP A 22 9.24 15.60 19.23
C ASP A 22 9.72 14.45 18.34
N ASP A 23 8.99 13.33 18.30
CA ASP A 23 9.32 12.17 17.45
C ASP A 23 9.09 12.47 15.97
N ILE A 24 8.08 13.29 15.65
CA ILE A 24 7.78 13.74 14.29
C ILE A 24 8.96 14.56 13.72
N ALA A 25 9.56 15.43 14.53
CA ALA A 25 10.71 16.24 14.11
C ALA A 25 11.94 15.36 13.78
N LEU A 26 12.16 14.30 14.55
CA LEU A 26 13.24 13.34 14.32
C LEU A 26 13.04 12.54 13.03
N ILE A 27 11.81 12.11 12.75
CA ILE A 27 11.46 11.39 11.51
C ILE A 27 11.56 12.30 10.28
N MET A 28 11.15 13.57 10.40
CA MET A 28 11.18 14.54 9.31
C MET A 28 12.60 14.95 8.90
N ASN A 29 13.55 14.91 9.83
CA ASN A 29 14.97 15.20 9.59
C ASN A 29 15.73 13.99 8.99
N SER A 30 15.13 12.79 8.98
CA SER A 30 15.76 11.59 8.43
C SER A 30 15.66 11.54 6.89
N LYS A 31 16.76 11.10 6.25
CA LYS A 31 16.85 10.95 4.79
C LYS A 31 15.89 9.88 4.25
N HIS A 32 15.63 8.82 5.02
CA HIS A 32 14.75 7.71 4.66
C HIS A 32 13.64 7.57 5.69
N ARG A 33 12.58 8.36 5.51
CA ARG A 33 11.43 8.44 6.42
C ARG A 33 10.75 7.08 6.71
N PRO A 34 10.38 6.22 5.72
CA PRO A 34 9.69 4.97 6.02
C PRO A 34 10.56 4.01 6.84
N ARG A 35 11.86 3.93 6.53
CA ARG A 35 12.82 3.13 7.29
C ARG A 35 12.95 3.61 8.74
N CYS A 36 13.02 4.93 8.93
CA CYS A 36 13.08 5.53 10.25
C CYS A 36 11.86 5.17 11.13
N ILE A 37 10.67 5.15 10.55
CA ILE A 37 9.43 4.77 11.27
C ILE A 37 9.46 3.30 11.70
N ILE A 38 9.91 2.39 10.83
CA ILE A 38 10.00 0.96 11.15
C ILE A 38 11.00 0.72 12.29
N GLU A 39 12.16 1.37 12.22
CA GLU A 39 13.17 1.30 13.29
C GLU A 39 12.60 1.82 14.61
N PHE A 40 11.88 2.93 14.59
CA PHE A 40 11.22 3.48 15.77
C PHE A 40 10.23 2.48 16.40
N ILE A 41 9.40 1.84 15.57
CA ILE A 41 8.46 0.80 16.03
C ILE A 41 9.23 -0.39 16.63
N SER A 42 10.30 -0.85 15.98
CA SER A 42 11.13 -1.96 16.47
C SER A 42 11.75 -1.65 17.83
N GLN A 43 12.30 -0.45 18.02
CA GLN A 43 12.85 -0.02 19.31
C GLN A 43 11.78 0.09 20.39
N SER A 44 10.59 0.61 20.04
CA SER A 44 9.47 0.71 20.97
C SER A 44 9.06 -0.66 21.53
N ILE A 45 9.04 -1.69 20.68
CA ILE A 45 8.73 -3.07 21.07
C ILE A 45 9.81 -3.70 21.95
N ARG A 46 11.08 -3.34 21.72
CA ARG A 46 12.20 -3.80 22.56
C ARG A 46 12.14 -3.20 23.97
N LEU A 47 11.71 -1.94 24.08
CA LEU A 47 11.53 -1.26 25.36
C LEU A 47 10.32 -1.81 26.15
N LEU A 48 9.29 -2.29 25.47
CA LEU A 48 8.19 -3.00 26.11
C LEU A 48 8.67 -4.33 26.72
N LYS A 49 8.38 -4.54 28.01
CA LYS A 49 8.60 -5.81 28.73
C LYS A 49 7.55 -6.84 28.32
N LEU A 50 7.75 -7.46 27.16
CA LEU A 50 6.95 -8.59 26.67
C LEU A 50 7.69 -9.91 26.88
N GLU A 51 6.95 -11.01 26.90
CA GLU A 51 7.50 -12.37 26.85
C GLU A 51 8.30 -12.57 25.55
N ASP A 52 9.43 -13.28 25.63
CA ASP A 52 10.33 -13.48 24.49
C ASP A 52 9.64 -14.14 23.29
N SER A 53 8.70 -15.06 23.54
CA SER A 53 7.88 -15.71 22.51
C SER A 53 7.10 -14.69 21.67
N ARG A 54 6.39 -13.77 22.33
CA ARG A 54 5.57 -12.71 21.71
C ARG A 54 6.44 -11.68 21.01
N ARG A 55 7.58 -11.32 21.61
CA ARG A 55 8.55 -10.39 21.03
C ARG A 55 9.09 -10.94 19.70
N ASN A 56 9.51 -12.21 19.66
CA ASN A 56 10.02 -12.83 18.44
C ASN A 56 9.00 -12.86 17.30
N VAL A 57 7.73 -13.14 17.64
CA VAL A 57 6.64 -13.10 16.64
C VAL A 57 6.47 -11.68 16.08
N LEU A 58 6.48 -10.66 16.95
CA LEU A 58 6.28 -9.28 16.53
C LEU A 58 7.47 -8.73 15.73
N GLU A 59 8.70 -9.02 16.15
CA GLU A 59 9.90 -8.68 15.36
C GLU A 59 9.87 -9.36 13.99
N SER A 60 9.45 -10.63 13.90
CA SER A 60 9.30 -11.33 12.61
C SER A 60 8.27 -10.64 11.69
N LYS A 61 7.12 -10.19 12.22
CA LYS A 61 6.13 -9.44 11.44
C LYS A 61 6.67 -8.11 10.94
N ILE A 62 7.47 -7.42 11.75
CA ILE A 62 8.11 -6.15 11.37
C ILE A 62 9.16 -6.37 10.30
N THR A 63 9.98 -7.41 10.41
CA THR A 63 10.96 -7.77 9.37
C THR A 63 10.26 -8.05 8.04
N CYS A 64 9.16 -8.79 8.06
CA CYS A 64 8.35 -9.04 6.84
C CYS A 64 7.80 -7.73 6.23
N PHE A 65 7.33 -6.81 7.07
CA PHE A 65 6.86 -5.50 6.62
C PHE A 65 8.00 -4.65 6.02
N HIS A 66 9.19 -4.69 6.64
CA HIS A 66 10.38 -4.01 6.14
C HIS A 66 10.82 -4.57 4.78
N GLU A 67 10.83 -5.89 4.61
CA GLU A 67 11.10 -6.55 3.33
C GLU A 67 10.09 -6.13 2.25
N GLY A 68 8.79 -6.09 2.59
CA GLY A 68 7.74 -5.62 1.69
C GLY A 68 7.96 -4.18 1.21
N ILE A 69 8.33 -3.26 2.11
CA ILE A 69 8.68 -1.88 1.75
C ILE A 69 9.90 -1.85 0.84
N GLY A 70 10.93 -2.64 1.15
CA GLY A 70 12.13 -2.73 0.33
C GLY A 70 11.83 -3.21 -1.10
N LEU A 71 10.93 -4.18 -1.25
CA LEU A 71 10.45 -4.63 -2.57
C LEU A 71 9.71 -3.52 -3.32
N CYS A 72 8.86 -2.74 -2.64
CA CYS A 72 8.19 -1.60 -3.26
C CYS A 72 9.17 -0.48 -3.67
N GLU A 73 10.18 -0.20 -2.84
CA GLU A 73 11.25 0.76 -3.16
C GLU A 73 12.10 0.27 -4.34
N GLN A 74 12.41 -1.03 -4.39
CA GLN A 74 13.11 -1.62 -5.52
C GLN A 74 12.26 -1.57 -6.80
N LEU A 75 10.96 -1.86 -6.72
CA LEU A 75 10.05 -1.78 -7.87
C LEU A 75 9.96 -0.35 -8.41
N MET A 76 9.89 0.66 -7.53
CA MET A 76 9.97 2.07 -7.93
C MET A 76 11.36 2.48 -8.43
N GLY A 77 12.41 1.87 -7.89
CA GLY A 77 13.81 2.14 -8.24
C GLY A 77 14.26 1.53 -9.56
N ILE A 78 13.42 0.72 -10.23
CA ILE A 78 13.62 0.24 -11.59
C ILE A 78 12.71 1.06 -12.53
N PRO A 79 13.00 2.35 -12.77
CA PRO A 79 12.24 3.08 -13.77
C PRO A 79 12.59 2.50 -15.14
N ILE A 80 11.60 1.92 -15.81
CA ILE A 80 11.70 1.71 -17.25
C ILE A 80 11.98 3.08 -17.85
N PRO A 81 13.03 3.23 -18.68
CA PRO A 81 13.41 4.54 -19.17
C PRO A 81 12.25 5.11 -19.99
N LEU A 82 11.61 6.18 -19.48
CA LEU A 82 10.53 6.91 -20.17
C LEU A 82 10.93 7.38 -21.59
N SER A 83 12.24 7.44 -21.85
CA SER A 83 12.81 7.66 -23.17
C SER A 83 12.40 6.58 -24.19
N TYR A 84 12.25 5.32 -23.77
CA TYR A 84 11.87 4.21 -24.62
C TYR A 84 10.41 4.34 -25.10
N THR A 85 9.50 4.63 -24.17
CA THR A 85 8.08 4.89 -24.43
C THR A 85 7.90 6.10 -25.36
N ARG A 86 8.61 7.20 -25.08
CA ARG A 86 8.57 8.40 -25.95
C ARG A 86 9.16 8.17 -27.35
N LEU A 87 10.19 7.35 -27.47
CA LEU A 87 10.82 7.03 -28.75
C LEU A 87 9.91 6.14 -29.59
N THR A 88 9.31 5.12 -28.98
CA THR A 88 8.34 4.22 -29.62
C THR A 88 7.16 4.99 -30.19
N SER A 89 6.60 5.94 -29.43
CA SER A 89 5.49 6.77 -29.90
C SER A 89 5.86 7.60 -31.12
N ARG A 90 7.03 8.26 -31.08
CA ARG A 90 7.52 9.06 -32.21
C ARG A 90 7.76 8.20 -33.45
N PHE A 91 8.30 7.00 -33.28
CA PHE A 91 8.49 6.05 -34.37
C PHE A 91 7.16 5.56 -34.95
N LEU A 92 6.18 5.23 -34.11
CA LEU A 92 4.84 4.81 -34.54
C LEU A 92 4.10 5.89 -35.33
N VAL A 93 4.22 7.16 -34.92
CA VAL A 93 3.68 8.31 -35.67
C VAL A 93 4.33 8.40 -37.05
N LEU A 94 5.65 8.34 -37.13
CA LEU A 94 6.38 8.41 -38.41
C LEU A 94 6.03 7.22 -39.32
N TRP A 95 5.89 6.03 -38.75
CA TRP A 95 5.48 4.83 -39.47
C TRP A 95 4.09 4.98 -40.08
N HIS A 96 3.10 5.42 -39.30
CA HIS A 96 1.72 5.61 -39.78
C HIS A 96 1.55 6.78 -40.74
N LEU A 97 2.43 7.80 -40.69
CA LEU A 97 2.45 8.86 -41.70
C LEU A 97 2.98 8.37 -43.05
N THR A 98 3.90 7.40 -43.04
CA THR A 98 4.55 6.88 -44.25
C THR A 98 3.72 5.74 -44.90
N LEU A 99 3.04 4.94 -44.08
CA LEU A 99 2.22 3.80 -44.50
C LEU A 99 1.17 4.13 -45.59
N PRO A 100 0.33 5.18 -45.48
CA PRO A 100 -0.68 5.50 -46.48
C PRO A 100 -0.07 5.96 -47.82
N ILE A 101 1.12 6.55 -47.80
CA ILE A 101 1.83 6.98 -49.02
C ILE A 101 2.31 5.75 -49.81
N ILE A 102 2.78 4.72 -49.10
CA ILE A 102 3.27 3.48 -49.71
C ILE A 102 2.12 2.62 -50.24
N LEU A 103 1.04 2.46 -49.46
CA LEU A 103 -0.10 1.60 -49.83
C LEU A 103 -1.13 2.27 -50.76
N TRP A 104 -0.91 3.52 -51.16
CA TRP A 104 -1.84 4.25 -52.02
C TRP A 104 -2.05 3.56 -53.37
N ASP A 105 -0.99 2.97 -53.94
CA ASP A 105 -1.00 2.35 -55.26
C ASP A 105 -1.95 1.13 -55.34
N ASP A 106 -1.95 0.29 -54.29
CA ASP A 106 -2.74 -0.94 -54.25
C ASP A 106 -4.19 -0.75 -53.77
N CYS A 107 -4.40 0.10 -52.75
CA CYS A 107 -5.66 0.15 -52.00
C CYS A 107 -6.47 1.45 -52.15
N HIS A 108 -5.94 2.47 -52.82
CA HIS A 108 -6.60 3.77 -53.04
C HIS A 108 -7.31 4.30 -51.77
N TRP A 109 -8.60 4.61 -51.84
CA TRP A 109 -9.39 5.19 -50.75
C TRP A 109 -9.59 4.27 -49.54
N VAL A 110 -9.38 2.96 -49.67
CA VAL A 110 -9.51 2.00 -48.56
C VAL A 110 -8.32 2.11 -47.58
N VAL A 111 -7.18 2.64 -48.03
CA VAL A 111 -5.98 2.80 -47.18
C VAL A 111 -6.23 3.75 -46.01
N VAL A 112 -7.06 4.78 -46.19
CA VAL A 112 -7.34 5.81 -45.17
C VAL A 112 -8.06 5.23 -43.95
N PRO A 113 -9.23 4.55 -44.08
CA PRO A 113 -9.86 3.92 -42.93
C PRO A 113 -9.04 2.76 -42.36
N ALA A 114 -8.32 1.99 -43.20
CA ALA A 114 -7.49 0.89 -42.72
C ALA A 114 -6.33 1.37 -41.83
N THR A 115 -5.60 2.41 -42.27
CA THR A 115 -4.51 3.01 -41.49
C THR A 115 -4.99 3.74 -40.24
N PHE A 116 -6.18 4.32 -40.28
CA PHE A 116 -6.80 4.92 -39.11
C PHE A 116 -7.13 3.86 -38.04
N ILE A 117 -7.71 2.73 -38.43
CA ILE A 117 -8.02 1.62 -37.51
C ILE A 117 -6.73 1.02 -36.94
N SER A 118 -5.70 0.83 -37.76
CA SER A 118 -4.40 0.32 -37.28
C SER A 118 -3.72 1.27 -36.31
N ALA A 119 -3.72 2.58 -36.62
CA ALA A 119 -3.18 3.60 -35.75
C ALA A 119 -3.92 3.62 -34.41
N ALA A 120 -5.25 3.68 -34.43
CA ALA A 120 -6.07 3.66 -33.22
C ALA A 120 -5.78 2.43 -32.34
N SER A 121 -5.58 1.26 -32.95
CA SER A 121 -5.28 0.02 -32.24
C SER A 121 -3.87 0.05 -31.61
N LEU A 122 -2.86 0.49 -32.36
CA LEU A 122 -1.47 0.52 -31.89
C LEU A 122 -1.22 1.62 -30.85
N PHE A 123 -1.82 2.80 -31.01
CA PHE A 123 -1.76 3.86 -29.99
C PHE A 123 -2.50 3.47 -28.71
N CYS A 124 -3.64 2.75 -28.81
CA CYS A 124 -4.33 2.22 -27.64
C CYS A 124 -3.44 1.23 -26.86
N ILE A 125 -2.73 0.33 -27.56
CA ILE A 125 -1.78 -0.60 -26.92
C ILE A 125 -0.63 0.17 -26.26
N GLU A 126 -0.10 1.20 -26.92
CA GLU A 126 0.96 2.04 -26.35
C GLU A 126 0.50 2.75 -25.08
N GLU A 127 -0.69 3.35 -25.07
CA GLU A 127 -1.28 4.02 -23.92
C GLU A 127 -1.47 3.06 -22.73
N VAL A 128 -1.97 1.86 -23.00
CA VAL A 128 -2.07 0.80 -21.98
C VAL A 128 -0.69 0.39 -21.47
N GLY A 129 0.32 0.33 -22.33
CA GLY A 129 1.71 0.09 -21.94
C GLY A 129 2.22 1.11 -20.93
N VAL A 130 1.99 2.40 -21.19
CA VAL A 130 2.37 3.49 -20.27
C VAL A 130 1.66 3.37 -18.93
N LEU A 131 0.38 2.97 -18.93
CA LEU A 131 -0.39 2.79 -17.70
C LEU A 131 0.14 1.62 -16.85
N ILE A 132 0.64 0.56 -17.48
CA ILE A 132 1.22 -0.59 -16.79
C ILE A 132 2.62 -0.27 -16.25
N GLU A 133 3.36 0.64 -16.91
CA GLU A 133 4.69 1.09 -16.45
C GLU A 133 4.65 1.82 -15.10
N ASP A 134 3.56 2.53 -14.78
CA ASP A 134 3.38 3.21 -13.49
C ASP A 134 2.09 2.76 -12.77
N PRO A 135 2.11 1.60 -12.07
CA PRO A 135 0.92 1.04 -11.45
C PRO A 135 0.51 1.78 -10.17
N PHE A 136 1.42 2.52 -9.53
CA PHE A 136 1.23 3.07 -8.19
C PHE A 136 0.22 4.21 -8.09
N PRO A 137 0.14 5.17 -9.03
CA PRO A 137 -0.90 6.19 -9.04
C PRO A 137 -2.31 5.60 -9.28
N MET A 138 -2.40 4.50 -10.02
CA MET A 138 -3.66 3.80 -10.31
C MET A 138 -4.12 2.91 -9.14
N LEU A 139 -3.17 2.35 -8.39
CA LEU A 139 -3.47 1.61 -7.18
C LEU A 139 -4.05 2.57 -6.12
N ALA A 140 -5.25 2.25 -5.62
CA ALA A 140 -5.90 3.00 -4.55
C ALA A 140 -5.22 2.75 -3.18
N LEU A 141 -3.92 3.08 -3.05
CA LEU A 141 -3.13 2.87 -1.82
C LEU A 141 -3.78 3.54 -0.61
N ASN A 142 -4.44 4.69 -0.83
CA ASN A 142 -5.16 5.39 0.22
C ASN A 142 -6.34 4.55 0.74
N ASP A 143 -7.17 3.99 -0.15
CA ASP A 143 -8.27 3.10 0.23
C ASP A 143 -7.77 1.83 0.91
N LEU A 144 -6.65 1.26 0.43
CA LEU A 144 -6.01 0.11 1.08
C LEU A 144 -5.52 0.45 2.49
N CYS A 145 -4.92 1.63 2.69
CA CYS A 145 -4.45 2.07 4.00
C CYS A 145 -5.62 2.36 4.96
N GLN A 146 -6.67 3.03 4.47
CA GLN A 146 -7.88 3.29 5.26
C GLN A 146 -8.59 2.00 5.64
N LYS A 147 -8.64 1.03 4.72
CA LYS A 147 -9.19 -0.29 4.99
C LYS A 147 -8.37 -1.02 6.05
N ALA A 148 -7.04 -1.03 5.93
CA ALA A 148 -6.17 -1.63 6.94
C ALA A 148 -6.35 -0.99 8.33
N GLN A 149 -6.48 0.35 8.39
CA GLN A 149 -6.76 1.04 9.65
C GLN A 149 -8.11 0.60 10.25
N LYS A 150 -9.17 0.58 9.45
CA LYS A 150 -10.51 0.12 9.90
C LYS A 150 -10.48 -1.33 10.37
N ASP A 151 -9.80 -2.21 9.65
CA ASP A 151 -9.68 -3.62 10.00
C ASP A 151 -8.95 -3.80 11.36
N ILE A 152 -7.93 -2.98 11.64
CA ILE A 152 -7.22 -2.99 12.93
C ILE A 152 -8.12 -2.45 14.05
N GLU A 153 -8.81 -1.34 13.83
CA GLU A 153 -9.75 -0.76 14.81
C GLU A 153 -10.89 -1.73 15.14
N GLU A 154 -11.45 -2.42 14.13
CA GLU A 154 -12.47 -3.44 14.30
C GLU A 154 -11.95 -4.68 15.04
N ALA A 155 -10.73 -5.12 14.74
CA ALA A 155 -10.10 -6.25 15.44
C ALA A 155 -9.90 -5.93 16.94
N ILE A 156 -9.41 -4.73 17.27
CA ILE A 156 -9.24 -4.27 18.66
C ILE A 156 -10.59 -4.19 19.37
N ALA A 157 -11.61 -3.61 18.71
CA ALA A 157 -12.96 -3.53 19.26
C ALA A 157 -13.55 -4.92 19.54
N THR A 158 -13.37 -5.85 18.61
CA THR A 158 -13.83 -7.24 18.74
C THR A 158 -13.13 -7.96 19.89
N GLU A 159 -11.81 -7.81 20.02
CA GLU A 159 -11.05 -8.40 21.13
C GLU A 159 -11.54 -7.88 22.49
N ASN A 160 -11.80 -6.57 22.61
CA ASN A 160 -12.34 -5.97 23.82
C ASN A 160 -13.74 -6.51 24.18
N VAL A 161 -14.62 -6.67 23.20
CA VAL A 161 -15.97 -7.23 23.40
C VAL A 161 -15.89 -8.70 23.84
N ILE A 162 -15.06 -9.51 23.18
CA ILE A 162 -14.85 -10.91 23.54
C ILE A 162 -14.28 -11.00 24.96
N HIS A 163 -13.28 -10.17 25.29
CA HIS A 163 -12.69 -10.14 26.62
C HIS A 163 -13.74 -9.79 27.68
N ALA A 164 -14.56 -8.75 27.44
CA ALA A 164 -15.65 -8.37 28.34
C ALA A 164 -16.68 -9.50 28.53
N HIS A 165 -17.08 -10.18 27.45
CA HIS A 165 -17.97 -11.33 27.51
C HIS A 165 -17.39 -12.51 28.29
N LEU A 166 -16.11 -12.83 28.09
CA LEU A 166 -15.43 -13.91 28.81
C LEU A 166 -15.30 -13.60 30.30
N VAL A 167 -15.00 -12.36 30.67
CA VAL A 167 -14.96 -11.92 32.07
C VAL A 167 -16.34 -12.00 32.71
N ALA A 168 -17.39 -11.54 32.03
CA ALA A 168 -18.77 -11.64 32.51
C ALA A 168 -19.22 -13.09 32.70
N LYS A 169 -18.91 -13.99 31.75
CA LYS A 169 -19.21 -15.42 31.84
C LYS A 169 -18.47 -16.09 33.00
N ARG A 170 -17.19 -15.75 33.20
CA ARG A 170 -16.39 -16.25 34.33
C ARG A 170 -17.01 -15.84 35.68
N ASN A 171 -17.47 -14.60 35.80
CA ASN A 171 -18.08 -14.09 37.03
C ASN A 171 -19.45 -14.73 37.33
N TYR A 172 -20.23 -15.04 36.28
CA TYR A 172 -21.50 -15.78 36.43
C TYR A 172 -21.26 -17.21 36.92
N HIS A 173 -20.34 -17.94 36.27
CA HIS A 173 -19.99 -19.30 36.65
C HIS A 173 -19.35 -19.38 38.06
N SER A 174 -18.63 -18.35 38.49
CA SER A 174 -18.11 -18.25 39.86
C SER A 174 -19.20 -17.99 40.91
N LYS A 175 -20.31 -17.32 40.54
CA LYS A 175 -21.48 -17.14 41.43
C LYS A 175 -22.30 -18.41 41.58
N GLU A 176 -22.39 -19.21 40.53
CA GLU A 176 -23.16 -20.46 40.50
C GLU A 176 -22.45 -21.61 41.24
N HIS A 177 -21.12 -21.56 41.33
CA HIS A 177 -20.29 -22.53 42.09
C HIS A 177 -20.00 -22.11 43.54
N SER A 178 -20.71 -21.12 44.08
CA SER A 178 -20.69 -20.85 45.53
C SER A 178 -21.77 -21.73 46.17
N PRO A 179 -21.43 -22.85 46.83
CA PRO A 179 -22.44 -23.70 47.45
C PRO A 179 -23.15 -22.89 48.53
N ASN A 180 -24.48 -22.88 48.44
CA ASN A 180 -25.38 -22.25 49.39
C ASN A 180 -24.94 -22.60 50.83
N GLY A 181 -24.45 -21.58 51.55
CA GLY A 181 -24.12 -21.69 52.95
C GLY A 181 -25.35 -22.18 53.72
N TRP A 182 -25.14 -23.20 54.55
CA TRP A 182 -26.14 -23.75 55.46
C TRP A 182 -26.87 -22.65 56.25
N PRO A 183 -28.19 -22.78 56.45
CA PRO A 183 -28.87 -21.94 57.42
C PRO A 183 -28.44 -22.36 58.83
N ASN A 184 -27.81 -21.43 59.55
CA ASN A 184 -27.55 -21.59 60.98
C ASN A 184 -28.87 -21.49 61.77
N SER A 185 -28.97 -22.41 62.72
CA SER A 185 -29.86 -22.58 63.89
C SER A 185 -30.95 -21.56 64.19
#